data_AF-A0AAU4Z3C4-F1
#
_entry.id   AF-A0AAU4Z3C4-F1
#
_cell.length_a   1.000
_cell.length_b   1.000
_cell.length_c   1.000
_cell.angle_alpha   90.00
_cell.angle_beta   90.00
_cell.angle_gamma   90.00
#
_symmetry.space_group_name_H-M   'P 1'
#
loop_
_entity.id
_entity.type
_entity.pdbx_description
1 polymer ?
#
loop_
_entity_poly.entity_id
_entity_poly.type
_entity_poly.pdbx_seq_one_letter_code
_entity_poly.pdbx_strand_id
1 'polypeptide(L)'
;MAKLSLRAVQKLTCKKRDAWWTVILVDPVATRMLIVMARFNFITPNRVTWAALFVGLGSAGFFLKGDLQSLIIGAALYHLSFILDCIDGKLARLKGNGTVFGGWLDYVFDRIRVLFCALALMGGQYLRNGDERFLLAALMVVFLDMLRYVDALQIYKMRMSMRTKIEKVTRERQEAERVAADEGPAEPEAQQIRFMEDLLRENPEAEAEVLKEQAGAGHVVDLHAQFRHRFPWYLRVRQALLRSRIRPHLISGIEFQMFVFIVGPLIGRILLTTVVSAILLGIFELIIMYKFWLSTRDFTQVMAELAQPPSGAGSIAPHLHRGRHRRGVPGDPLAGPEFQAPPAHEDPGFQPYPEPYPAYGAPDQQPTQTFQPLPAPVYQQMTQAYQQVRAQGYGRPAQDRPAYGAPGAVPPHHGHPGDREGVG
;
A
#
# COMPACT_ATOMS: atom_id res chain seq x y z
N MET A 1 28.72 30.69 3.45
CA MET A 1 27.95 29.50 3.88
C MET A 1 28.51 29.02 5.21
N ALA A 2 27.67 28.79 6.22
CA ALA A 2 28.15 28.21 7.49
C ALA A 2 28.76 26.82 7.24
N LYS A 3 29.79 26.44 8.02
CA LYS A 3 30.38 25.09 7.99
C LYS A 3 29.36 24.09 8.55
N LEU A 4 28.46 23.60 7.69
CA LEU A 4 27.53 22.52 8.03
C LEU A 4 28.33 21.30 8.51
N SER A 5 28.17 20.94 9.78
CA SER A 5 28.86 19.79 10.34
C SER A 5 28.36 18.50 9.68
N LEU A 6 29.24 17.50 9.50
CA LEU A 6 28.88 16.21 8.91
C LEU A 6 27.64 15.59 9.57
N ARG A 7 27.53 15.70 10.91
CA ARG A 7 26.38 15.23 11.69
C ARG A 7 25.09 16.01 11.39
N ALA A 8 25.15 17.32 11.20
CA ALA A 8 23.99 18.12 10.81
C ALA A 8 23.50 17.73 9.40
N VAL A 9 24.42 17.59 8.43
CA VAL A 9 24.07 17.15 7.07
C VAL A 9 23.48 15.74 7.08
N GLN A 10 24.02 14.81 7.87
CA GLN A 10 23.45 13.47 8.04
C GLN A 10 22.02 13.52 8.59
N LYS A 11 21.80 14.30 9.67
CA LYS A 11 20.48 14.43 10.30
C LYS A 11 19.42 15.04 9.37
N LEU A 12 19.82 15.93 8.46
CA LEU A 12 18.94 16.58 7.48
C LEU A 12 18.68 15.72 6.24
N THR A 13 19.68 14.97 5.75
CA THR A 13 19.64 14.37 4.41
C THR A 13 19.46 12.86 4.38
N CYS A 14 19.84 12.14 5.44
CA CYS A 14 19.75 10.68 5.49
C CYS A 14 18.36 10.23 5.93
N LYS A 15 17.83 9.14 5.33
CA LYS A 15 16.49 8.62 5.66
C LYS A 15 16.43 8.16 7.12
N LYS A 16 15.28 8.33 7.79
CA LYS A 16 15.04 7.87 9.18
C LYS A 16 15.33 6.37 9.36
N ARG A 17 15.08 5.57 8.33
CA ARG A 17 15.29 4.11 8.27
C ARG A 17 15.80 3.77 6.87
N ASP A 18 16.85 2.94 6.75
CA ASP A 18 17.36 2.49 5.45
C ASP A 18 18.03 1.09 5.57
N ALA A 19 18.54 0.56 4.45
CA ALA A 19 19.33 -0.68 4.39
C ALA A 19 20.51 -0.62 5.36
N TRP A 20 20.88 -1.73 6.00
CA TRP A 20 22.14 -1.73 6.77
C TRP A 20 23.34 -1.50 5.86
N TRP A 21 23.32 -2.01 4.63
CA TRP A 21 24.35 -1.72 3.62
C TRP A 21 24.44 -0.21 3.34
N THR A 22 23.30 0.45 3.13
CA THR A 22 23.26 1.89 2.90
C THR A 22 23.71 2.67 4.13
N VAL A 23 23.27 2.31 5.34
CA VAL A 23 23.64 3.03 6.58
C VAL A 23 25.11 2.87 6.93
N ILE A 24 25.68 1.67 6.77
CA ILE A 24 27.03 1.34 7.24
C ILE A 24 28.09 1.68 6.18
N LEU A 25 27.84 1.37 4.91
CA LEU A 25 28.85 1.48 3.84
C LEU A 25 28.65 2.73 2.98
N VAL A 26 27.40 3.07 2.63
CA VAL A 26 27.12 4.16 1.67
C VAL A 26 27.01 5.53 2.35
N ASP A 27 26.18 5.68 3.39
CA ASP A 27 25.91 6.97 4.06
C ASP A 27 27.19 7.70 4.53
N PRO A 28 28.23 7.04 5.08
CA PRO A 28 29.48 7.70 5.46
C PRO A 28 30.29 8.24 4.28
N VAL A 29 30.19 7.62 3.10
CA VAL A 29 30.86 8.07 1.87
C VAL A 29 30.01 9.12 1.17
N ALA A 30 28.73 8.81 0.95
CA ALA A 30 27.74 9.67 0.32
C ALA A 30 27.61 11.03 1.00
N THR A 31 27.63 11.11 2.34
CA THR A 31 27.58 12.41 3.04
C THR A 31 28.82 13.27 2.75
N ARG A 32 30.02 12.66 2.72
CA ARG A 32 31.26 13.40 2.45
C ARG A 32 31.28 13.94 1.02
N MET A 33 30.92 13.09 0.05
CA MET A 33 30.77 13.49 -1.36
C MET A 33 29.69 14.57 -1.52
N LEU A 34 28.54 14.42 -0.87
CA LEU A 34 27.44 15.37 -0.89
C LEU A 34 27.88 16.77 -0.43
N ILE A 35 28.67 16.89 0.64
CA ILE A 35 29.18 18.19 1.10
C ILE A 35 30.06 18.86 0.04
N VAL A 36 30.88 18.09 -0.67
CA VAL A 36 31.70 18.62 -1.78
C VAL A 36 30.79 19.02 -2.96
N MET A 37 29.88 18.16 -3.38
CA MET A 37 28.98 18.39 -4.52
C MET A 37 28.00 19.54 -4.28
N ALA A 38 27.52 19.72 -3.05
CA ALA A 38 26.60 20.79 -2.68
C ALA A 38 27.22 22.18 -2.77
N ARG A 39 28.56 22.32 -2.74
CA ARG A 39 29.26 23.60 -2.97
C ARG A 39 29.11 24.10 -4.40
N PHE A 40 28.77 23.23 -5.35
CA PHE A 40 28.64 23.57 -6.76
C PHE A 40 27.16 23.77 -7.12
N ASN A 41 26.82 25.01 -7.52
CA ASN A 41 25.44 25.37 -7.87
C ASN A 41 24.93 24.62 -9.10
N PHE A 42 25.81 24.34 -10.08
CA PHE A 42 25.46 23.63 -11.32
C PHE A 42 25.17 22.12 -11.14
N ILE A 43 25.49 21.52 -10.00
CA ILE A 43 25.18 20.12 -9.71
C ILE A 43 23.73 20.05 -9.20
N THR A 44 22.84 19.57 -10.05
CA THR A 44 21.42 19.32 -9.73
C THR A 44 21.21 17.83 -9.43
N PRO A 45 20.17 17.45 -8.65
CA PRO A 45 19.86 16.04 -8.37
C PRO A 45 19.80 15.20 -9.66
N ASN A 46 18.98 15.59 -10.64
CA ASN A 46 18.82 14.86 -11.90
C ASN A 46 20.15 14.66 -12.66
N ARG A 47 21.10 15.60 -12.59
CA ARG A 47 22.44 15.42 -13.20
C ARG A 47 23.26 14.34 -12.50
N VAL A 48 23.10 14.21 -11.17
CA VAL A 48 23.70 13.12 -10.40
C VAL A 48 23.02 11.79 -10.72
N THR A 49 21.70 11.76 -10.88
CA THR A 49 20.93 10.58 -11.32
C THR A 49 21.41 10.06 -12.69
N TRP A 50 21.60 10.96 -13.67
CA TRP A 50 22.19 10.61 -14.97
C TRP A 50 23.62 10.09 -14.85
N ALA A 51 24.47 10.73 -14.02
CA ALA A 51 25.83 10.26 -13.78
C ALA A 51 25.84 8.87 -13.11
N ALA A 52 24.95 8.61 -12.16
CA ALA A 52 24.77 7.31 -11.53
C ALA A 52 24.42 6.24 -12.57
N LEU A 53 23.47 6.51 -13.48
CA LEU A 53 23.13 5.59 -14.57
C LEU A 53 24.33 5.30 -15.47
N PHE A 54 25.05 6.32 -15.97
CA PHE A 54 26.18 6.10 -16.88
C PHE A 54 27.33 5.31 -16.22
N VAL A 55 27.62 5.57 -14.93
CA VAL A 55 28.58 4.77 -14.16
C VAL A 55 28.08 3.32 -13.98
N GLY A 56 26.78 3.11 -13.79
CA GLY A 56 26.15 1.79 -13.71
C GLY A 56 26.18 1.02 -15.03
N LEU A 57 25.96 1.68 -16.16
CA LEU A 57 26.12 1.06 -17.49
C LEU A 57 27.59 0.78 -17.81
N GLY A 58 28.51 1.62 -17.34
CA GLY A 58 29.95 1.36 -17.38
C GLY A 58 30.33 0.09 -16.62
N SER A 59 29.76 -0.11 -15.42
CA SER A 59 29.89 -1.36 -14.65
C SER A 59 29.44 -2.59 -15.44
N ALA A 60 28.27 -2.54 -16.08
CA ALA A 60 27.79 -3.61 -16.96
C ALA A 60 28.79 -3.92 -18.10
N GLY A 61 29.37 -2.90 -18.74
CA GLY A 61 30.40 -3.09 -19.78
C GLY A 61 31.66 -3.83 -19.29
N PHE A 62 32.06 -3.65 -18.03
CA PHE A 62 33.14 -4.44 -17.42
C PHE A 62 32.69 -5.84 -17.04
N PHE A 63 31.50 -6.00 -16.45
CA PHE A 63 30.93 -7.30 -16.12
C PHE A 63 30.82 -8.25 -17.33
N LEU A 64 30.49 -7.71 -18.51
CA LEU A 64 30.39 -8.49 -19.76
C LEU A 64 31.71 -9.14 -20.20
N LYS A 65 32.87 -8.58 -19.81
CA LYS A 65 34.20 -9.18 -20.12
C LYS A 65 34.49 -10.45 -19.32
N GLY A 66 33.86 -10.56 -18.14
CA GLY A 66 33.86 -11.72 -17.25
C GLY A 66 35.20 -12.16 -16.64
N ASP A 67 36.33 -11.54 -16.96
CA ASP A 67 37.61 -11.80 -16.30
C ASP A 67 37.64 -11.19 -14.89
N LEU A 68 38.51 -11.71 -14.00
CA LEU A 68 38.54 -11.29 -12.59
C LEU A 68 38.84 -9.79 -12.39
N GLN A 69 39.71 -9.19 -13.22
CA GLN A 69 40.02 -7.76 -13.08
C GLN A 69 38.82 -6.91 -13.49
N SER A 70 38.20 -7.23 -14.62
CA SER A 70 36.97 -6.56 -15.06
C SER A 70 35.80 -6.79 -14.10
N LEU A 71 35.67 -7.96 -13.48
CA LEU A 71 34.67 -8.23 -12.44
C LEU A 71 34.87 -7.32 -11.21
N ILE A 72 36.10 -7.15 -10.73
CA ILE A 72 36.42 -6.27 -9.59
C ILE A 72 36.16 -4.80 -9.94
N ILE A 73 36.56 -4.35 -11.13
CA ILE A 73 36.30 -2.98 -11.63
C ILE A 73 34.79 -2.76 -11.79
N GLY A 74 34.07 -3.73 -12.36
CA GLY A 74 32.62 -3.72 -12.50
C GLY A 74 31.92 -3.58 -11.15
N ALA A 75 32.33 -4.35 -10.13
CA ALA A 75 31.80 -4.26 -8.77
C ALA A 75 32.06 -2.89 -8.12
N ALA A 76 33.27 -2.34 -8.29
CA ALA A 76 33.62 -1.01 -7.79
C ALA A 76 32.79 0.10 -8.45
N LEU A 77 32.60 0.04 -9.78
CA LEU A 77 31.75 0.98 -10.53
C LEU A 77 30.27 0.81 -10.16
N TYR A 78 29.78 -0.42 -9.94
CA TYR A 78 28.42 -0.67 -9.48
C TYR A 78 28.17 -0.01 -8.12
N HIS A 79 29.11 -0.19 -7.19
CA HIS A 79 29.03 0.43 -5.86
C HIS A 79 29.10 1.95 -5.94
N LEU A 80 29.97 2.52 -6.78
CA LEU A 80 30.05 3.96 -7.02
C LEU A 80 28.74 4.52 -7.61
N SER A 81 28.15 3.83 -8.59
CA SER A 81 26.84 4.17 -9.15
C SER A 81 25.78 4.23 -8.04
N PHE A 82 25.71 3.20 -7.19
CA PHE A 82 24.77 3.14 -6.07
C PHE A 82 25.02 4.24 -5.00
N ILE A 83 26.27 4.64 -4.78
CA ILE A 83 26.62 5.78 -3.93
C ILE A 83 26.08 7.09 -4.54
N LEU A 84 26.22 7.29 -5.87
CA LEU A 84 25.73 8.48 -6.58
C LEU A 84 24.19 8.57 -6.56
N ASP A 85 23.50 7.45 -6.80
CA ASP A 85 22.06 7.23 -6.55
C ASP A 85 21.67 7.75 -5.16
N CYS A 86 22.35 7.26 -4.13
CA CYS A 86 22.12 7.63 -2.75
C CYS A 86 22.47 9.10 -2.45
N ILE A 87 23.23 9.80 -3.30
CA ILE A 87 23.57 11.22 -3.18
C ILE A 87 22.49 12.11 -3.81
N ASP A 88 21.86 11.73 -4.92
CA ASP A 88 20.92 12.62 -5.62
C ASP A 88 19.71 13.00 -4.75
N GLY A 89 19.12 12.02 -4.06
CA GLY A 89 18.00 12.24 -3.14
C GLY A 89 18.44 12.97 -1.87
N LYS A 90 19.68 12.75 -1.41
CA LYS A 90 20.26 13.52 -0.31
C LYS A 90 20.48 14.99 -0.71
N LEU A 91 20.91 15.24 -1.95
CA LEU A 91 21.10 16.57 -2.54
C LEU A 91 19.77 17.29 -2.76
N ALA A 92 18.75 16.58 -3.24
CA ALA A 92 17.39 17.09 -3.39
C ALA A 92 16.80 17.55 -2.05
N ARG A 93 16.99 16.75 -0.98
CA ARG A 93 16.60 17.13 0.40
C ARG A 93 17.43 18.29 0.95
N LEU A 94 18.73 18.37 0.65
CA LEU A 94 19.60 19.44 1.12
C LEU A 94 19.34 20.79 0.43
N LYS A 95 19.05 20.77 -0.88
CA LYS A 95 18.77 21.98 -1.70
C LYS A 95 17.29 22.37 -1.72
N GLY A 96 16.39 21.53 -1.21
CA GLY A 96 14.94 21.77 -1.23
C GLY A 96 14.31 21.73 -2.63
N ASN A 97 15.01 21.22 -3.64
CA ASN A 97 14.64 21.29 -5.05
C ASN A 97 14.34 19.91 -5.69
N GLY A 98 13.94 18.94 -4.86
CA GLY A 98 13.46 17.64 -5.35
C GLY A 98 12.14 17.77 -6.11
N THR A 99 11.98 17.00 -7.18
CA THR A 99 10.78 17.02 -8.04
C THR A 99 10.19 15.61 -8.17
N VAL A 100 8.89 15.53 -8.46
CA VAL A 100 8.21 14.24 -8.72
C VAL A 100 8.84 13.51 -9.91
N PHE A 101 9.19 14.25 -10.97
CA PHE A 101 9.92 13.70 -12.12
C PHE A 101 11.30 13.16 -11.72
N GLY A 102 12.06 13.88 -10.87
CA GLY A 102 13.35 13.40 -10.38
C GLY A 102 13.24 12.08 -9.60
N GLY A 103 12.24 11.95 -8.72
CA GLY A 103 11.98 10.70 -7.99
C GLY A 103 11.51 9.53 -8.89
N TRP A 104 10.79 9.82 -9.97
CA TRP A 104 10.46 8.82 -10.99
C TRP A 104 11.69 8.42 -11.82
N LEU A 105 12.57 9.37 -12.14
CA LEU A 105 13.79 9.14 -12.92
C LEU A 105 14.81 8.28 -12.16
N ASP A 106 15.07 8.61 -10.89
CA ASP A 106 15.85 7.81 -9.91
C ASP A 106 15.33 6.36 -9.89
N TYR A 107 14.02 6.20 -9.65
CA TYR A 107 13.36 4.90 -9.67
C TYR A 107 13.60 4.13 -10.99
N VAL A 108 13.38 4.73 -12.16
CA VAL A 108 13.55 4.03 -13.45
C VAL A 108 15.02 3.69 -13.72
N PHE A 109 15.95 4.56 -13.37
CA PHE A 109 17.37 4.38 -13.66
C PHE A 109 18.00 3.28 -12.81
N ASP A 110 17.57 3.12 -11.56
CA ASP A 110 17.95 1.95 -10.75
C ASP A 110 17.52 0.63 -11.42
N ARG A 111 16.27 0.55 -11.93
CA ARG A 111 15.78 -0.66 -12.62
C ARG A 111 16.60 -0.97 -13.88
N ILE A 112 16.90 0.06 -14.69
CA ILE A 112 17.76 -0.07 -15.88
C ILE A 112 19.15 -0.57 -15.48
N ARG A 113 19.79 0.07 -14.49
CA ARG A 113 21.10 -0.35 -13.97
C ARG A 113 21.09 -1.83 -13.55
N VAL A 114 20.13 -2.25 -12.74
CA VAL A 114 20.04 -3.64 -12.25
C VAL A 114 19.85 -4.62 -13.39
N LEU A 115 18.96 -4.33 -14.35
CA LEU A 115 18.72 -5.19 -15.52
C LEU A 115 19.99 -5.37 -16.36
N PHE A 116 20.63 -4.27 -16.77
CA PHE A 116 21.83 -4.34 -17.60
C PHE A 116 23.00 -4.98 -16.86
N CYS A 117 23.16 -4.75 -15.55
CA CYS A 117 24.20 -5.40 -14.76
C CYS A 117 23.93 -6.91 -14.56
N ALA A 118 22.68 -7.33 -14.36
CA ALA A 118 22.29 -8.74 -14.27
C ALA A 118 22.62 -9.50 -15.56
N LEU A 119 22.17 -8.97 -16.70
CA LEU A 119 22.41 -9.56 -18.01
C LEU A 119 23.90 -9.58 -18.36
N ALA A 120 24.63 -8.50 -18.08
CA ALA A 120 26.05 -8.42 -18.40
C ALA A 120 26.94 -9.29 -17.51
N LEU A 121 26.68 -9.33 -16.19
CA LEU A 121 27.45 -10.16 -15.25
C LEU A 121 27.29 -11.65 -15.57
N MET A 122 26.05 -12.09 -15.74
CA MET A 122 25.76 -13.48 -15.99
C MET A 122 26.07 -13.89 -17.43
N GLY A 123 25.73 -13.04 -18.41
CA GLY A 123 26.09 -13.25 -19.82
C GLY A 123 27.60 -13.27 -20.04
N GLY A 124 28.35 -12.37 -19.38
CA GLY A 124 29.80 -12.36 -19.43
C GLY A 124 30.45 -13.61 -18.82
N GLN A 125 29.87 -14.17 -17.75
CA GLN A 125 30.31 -15.47 -17.23
C GLN A 125 29.94 -16.64 -18.14
N TYR A 126 28.74 -16.64 -18.72
CA TYR A 126 28.32 -17.65 -19.69
C TYR A 126 29.25 -17.68 -20.92
N LEU A 127 29.53 -16.53 -21.52
CA LEU A 127 30.41 -16.41 -22.70
C LEU A 127 31.85 -16.90 -22.47
N ARG A 128 32.32 -16.94 -21.21
CA ARG A 128 33.64 -17.45 -20.85
C ARG A 128 33.67 -18.93 -20.49
N ASN A 129 32.65 -19.39 -19.76
CA ASN A 129 32.65 -20.70 -19.12
C ASN A 129 31.79 -21.74 -19.87
N GLY A 130 30.92 -21.31 -20.79
CA GLY A 130 29.91 -22.16 -21.45
C GLY A 130 28.79 -22.65 -20.54
N ASP A 131 28.76 -22.22 -19.28
CA ASP A 131 27.89 -22.77 -18.25
C ASP A 131 26.50 -22.10 -18.25
N GLU A 132 25.50 -22.83 -18.76
CA GLU A 132 24.10 -22.43 -18.88
C GLU A 132 23.49 -21.94 -17.56
N ARG A 133 24.01 -22.39 -16.40
CA ARG A 133 23.51 -21.99 -15.08
C ARG A 133 23.61 -20.49 -14.83
N PHE A 134 24.54 -19.79 -15.49
CA PHE A 134 24.59 -18.33 -15.45
C PHE A 134 23.37 -17.69 -16.12
N LEU A 135 22.88 -18.22 -17.24
CA LEU A 135 21.69 -17.70 -17.91
C LEU A 135 20.43 -17.86 -17.03
N LEU A 136 20.31 -19.02 -16.37
CA LEU A 136 19.26 -19.25 -15.36
C LEU A 136 19.40 -18.30 -14.16
N ALA A 137 20.63 -18.05 -13.69
CA ALA A 137 20.88 -17.08 -12.64
C ALA A 137 20.53 -15.63 -13.07
N ALA A 138 20.74 -15.26 -14.33
CA ALA A 138 20.32 -13.96 -14.87
C ALA A 138 18.81 -13.78 -14.81
N LEU A 139 18.07 -14.78 -15.32
CA LEU A 139 16.60 -14.81 -15.28
C LEU A 139 16.09 -14.75 -13.83
N MET A 140 16.68 -15.54 -12.93
CA MET A 140 16.33 -15.57 -11.51
C MET A 140 16.59 -14.22 -10.81
N VAL A 141 17.71 -13.55 -11.08
CA VAL A 141 18.01 -12.22 -10.52
C VAL A 141 17.00 -11.18 -10.98
N VAL A 142 16.70 -11.12 -12.28
CA VAL A 142 15.72 -10.18 -12.84
C VAL A 142 14.30 -10.48 -12.32
N PHE A 143 13.92 -11.76 -12.27
CA PHE A 143 12.62 -12.19 -11.75
C PHE A 143 12.43 -11.81 -10.28
N LEU A 144 13.40 -12.10 -9.40
CA LEU A 144 13.28 -11.81 -7.98
C LEU A 144 13.30 -10.31 -7.67
N ASP A 145 14.11 -9.53 -8.38
CA ASP A 145 14.11 -8.06 -8.23
C ASP A 145 12.81 -7.43 -8.72
N MET A 146 12.17 -7.99 -9.76
CA MET A 146 10.82 -7.60 -10.21
C MET A 146 9.72 -8.06 -9.25
N LEU A 147 9.74 -9.31 -8.79
CA LEU A 147 8.75 -9.89 -7.87
C LEU A 147 8.65 -9.06 -6.60
N ARG A 148 9.78 -8.85 -5.92
CA ARG A 148 9.90 -7.97 -4.74
C ARG A 148 9.33 -6.58 -4.99
N TYR A 149 9.59 -5.99 -6.16
CA TYR A 149 9.09 -4.65 -6.49
C TYR A 149 7.56 -4.64 -6.62
N VAL A 150 7.00 -5.62 -7.34
CA VAL A 150 5.54 -5.78 -7.50
C VAL A 150 4.89 -6.01 -6.14
N ASP A 151 5.42 -6.91 -5.32
CA ASP A 151 4.90 -7.23 -3.99
C ASP A 151 4.94 -6.01 -3.07
N ALA A 152 6.06 -5.27 -3.03
CA ALA A 152 6.16 -4.03 -2.26
C ALA A 152 5.12 -2.97 -2.69
N LEU A 153 4.87 -2.82 -3.99
CA LEU A 153 3.82 -1.92 -4.51
C LEU A 153 2.41 -2.38 -4.13
N GLN A 154 2.11 -3.67 -4.26
CA GLN A 154 0.76 -4.19 -3.99
C GLN A 154 0.45 -4.14 -2.50
N ILE A 155 1.41 -4.49 -1.64
CA ILE A 155 1.31 -4.34 -0.19
C ILE A 155 1.10 -2.87 0.20
N TYR A 156 1.84 -1.93 -0.42
CA TYR A 156 1.63 -0.51 -0.19
C TYR A 156 0.21 -0.04 -0.58
N LYS A 157 -0.24 -0.37 -1.80
CA LYS A 157 -1.59 -0.05 -2.30
C LYS A 157 -2.68 -0.61 -1.39
N MET A 158 -2.56 -1.87 -0.96
CA MET A 158 -3.57 -2.50 -0.10
C MET A 158 -3.57 -1.89 1.31
N ARG A 159 -2.40 -1.60 1.90
CA ARG A 159 -2.32 -0.89 3.19
C ARG A 159 -3.00 0.47 3.15
N MET A 160 -2.78 1.25 2.08
CA MET A 160 -3.48 2.52 1.89
C MET A 160 -5.00 2.33 1.74
N SER A 161 -5.44 1.36 0.93
CA SER A 161 -6.87 1.06 0.76
C SER A 161 -7.54 0.62 2.07
N MET A 162 -6.88 -0.20 2.89
CA MET A 162 -7.38 -0.60 4.22
C MET A 162 -7.53 0.59 5.16
N ARG A 163 -6.52 1.47 5.21
CA ARG A 163 -6.57 2.71 6.02
C ARG A 163 -7.72 3.61 5.61
N THR A 164 -7.84 3.93 4.32
CA THR A 164 -8.92 4.81 3.81
C THR A 164 -10.31 4.23 4.01
N LYS A 165 -10.48 2.89 3.98
CA LYS A 165 -11.76 2.23 4.31
C LYS A 165 -12.13 2.39 5.79
N ILE A 166 -11.16 2.20 6.70
CA ILE A 166 -11.37 2.40 8.14
C ILE A 166 -11.69 3.88 8.43
N GLU A 167 -10.93 4.81 7.86
CA GLU A 167 -11.16 6.25 7.98
C GLU A 167 -12.58 6.63 7.55
N LYS A 168 -13.01 6.13 6.38
CA LYS A 168 -14.36 6.37 5.86
C LYS A 168 -15.46 5.83 6.78
N VAL A 169 -15.41 4.53 7.11
CA VAL A 169 -16.50 3.88 7.88
C VAL A 169 -16.59 4.39 9.32
N THR A 170 -15.45 4.67 9.95
CA THR A 170 -15.43 5.27 11.30
C THR A 170 -16.02 6.67 11.28
N ARG A 171 -15.75 7.48 10.25
CA ARG A 171 -16.36 8.80 10.07
C ARG A 171 -17.87 8.70 9.85
N GLU A 172 -18.33 7.84 8.94
CA GLU A 172 -19.77 7.62 8.69
C GLU A 172 -20.50 7.17 9.96
N ARG A 173 -19.86 6.35 10.80
CA ARG A 173 -20.39 5.94 12.11
C ARG A 173 -20.44 7.09 13.12
N GLN A 174 -19.39 7.91 13.23
CA GLN A 174 -19.37 9.08 14.12
C GLN A 174 -20.43 10.13 13.71
N GLU A 175 -20.63 10.34 12.41
CA GLU A 175 -21.70 11.20 11.90
C GLU A 175 -23.09 10.63 12.27
N ALA A 176 -23.31 9.33 12.12
CA ALA A 176 -24.56 8.68 12.53
C ALA A 176 -24.80 8.71 14.06
N GLU A 177 -23.76 8.50 14.87
CA GLU A 177 -23.85 8.56 16.35
C GLU A 177 -24.14 9.99 16.84
N ARG A 178 -23.57 11.03 16.22
CA ARG A 178 -23.87 12.44 16.51
C ARG A 178 -25.30 12.83 16.12
N VAL A 179 -25.75 12.44 14.92
CA VAL A 179 -27.14 12.63 14.48
C VAL A 179 -28.13 11.94 15.42
N ALA A 180 -27.80 10.75 15.94
CA ALA A 180 -28.62 10.06 16.94
C ALA A 180 -28.59 10.71 18.33
N ALA A 181 -27.55 11.50 18.63
CA ALA A 181 -27.40 12.27 19.88
C ALA A 181 -28.00 13.69 19.80
N ASP A 182 -28.59 14.07 18.66
CA ASP A 182 -29.05 15.43 18.34
C ASP A 182 -27.91 16.49 18.39
N GLU A 183 -26.67 16.04 18.26
CA GLU A 183 -25.50 16.90 18.13
C GLU A 183 -25.33 17.31 16.66
N GLY A 184 -25.30 18.63 16.41
CA GLY A 184 -25.12 19.19 15.08
C GLY A 184 -23.82 18.76 14.37
N PRO A 185 -23.70 19.00 13.06
CA PRO A 185 -22.54 18.57 12.27
C PRO A 185 -21.23 19.12 12.84
N ALA A 186 -20.25 18.23 13.00
CA ALA A 186 -18.96 18.54 13.59
C ALA A 186 -18.08 19.43 12.70
N GLU A 187 -17.22 20.24 13.32
CA GLU A 187 -16.05 20.77 12.63
C GLU A 187 -15.11 19.62 12.20
N PRO A 188 -14.48 19.70 11.00
CA PRO A 188 -13.76 18.59 10.39
C PRO A 188 -12.48 18.15 11.13
N GLU A 189 -12.03 18.87 12.15
CA GLU A 189 -10.79 18.59 12.88
C GLU A 189 -10.97 17.75 14.15
N ALA A 190 -12.21 17.58 14.65
CA ALA A 190 -12.45 17.20 16.04
C ALA A 190 -12.07 15.77 16.45
N GLN A 191 -11.94 14.81 15.51
CA GLN A 191 -11.76 13.37 15.84
C GLN A 191 -10.91 12.61 14.80
N GLN A 192 -9.64 13.01 14.65
CA GLN A 192 -8.69 12.32 13.77
C GLN A 192 -8.30 10.94 14.30
N ILE A 193 -8.68 9.88 13.58
CA ILE A 193 -8.25 8.49 13.82
C ILE A 193 -6.73 8.40 13.69
N ARG A 194 -6.07 7.72 14.64
CA ARG A 194 -4.62 7.53 14.63
C ARG A 194 -4.28 6.05 14.44
N PHE A 195 -3.49 5.73 13.42
CA PHE A 195 -2.99 4.37 13.28
C PHE A 195 -1.81 4.13 14.22
N MET A 196 -1.82 3.00 14.93
CA MET A 196 -0.76 2.61 15.87
C MET A 196 0.64 2.60 15.22
N GLU A 197 0.73 2.26 13.93
CA GLU A 197 2.01 2.27 13.20
C GLU A 197 2.58 3.70 12.97
N ASP A 198 1.74 4.74 12.98
CA ASP A 198 2.19 6.14 12.86
C ASP A 198 2.66 6.68 14.21
N LEU A 199 1.94 6.37 15.30
CA LEU A 199 2.38 6.64 16.67
C LEU A 199 3.75 5.98 16.94
N LEU A 200 3.93 4.71 16.56
CA LEU A 200 5.21 3.98 16.62
C LEU A 200 6.26 4.40 15.57
N ARG A 201 5.92 5.33 14.67
CA ARG A 201 6.85 5.96 13.72
C ARG A 201 7.42 7.26 14.29
N GLU A 202 6.62 7.97 15.09
CA GLU A 202 6.99 9.21 15.77
C GLU A 202 7.71 8.91 17.09
N ASN A 203 7.17 7.98 17.89
CA ASN A 203 7.71 7.55 19.18
C ASN A 203 8.15 6.06 19.11
N PRO A 204 9.28 5.73 18.45
CA PRO A 204 9.68 4.34 18.20
C PRO A 204 10.14 3.55 19.44
N GLU A 205 10.46 4.25 20.53
CA GLU A 205 10.89 3.66 21.82
C GLU A 205 9.74 3.51 22.82
N ALA A 206 8.61 4.19 22.62
CA ALA A 206 7.46 4.10 23.50
C ALA A 206 6.71 2.77 23.33
N GLU A 207 6.11 2.29 24.41
CA GLU A 207 5.34 1.06 24.41
C GLU A 207 3.99 1.21 23.70
N ALA A 208 3.54 0.08 23.15
CA ALA A 208 2.28 -0.07 22.43
C ALA A 208 1.08 0.47 23.20
N GLU A 209 0.92 0.00 24.44
CA GLU A 209 -0.24 0.31 25.26
C GLU A 209 -0.18 1.74 25.79
N VAL A 210 1.00 2.21 26.20
CA VAL A 210 1.21 3.62 26.61
C VAL A 210 0.82 4.59 25.49
N LEU A 211 1.18 4.32 24.24
CA LEU A 211 0.75 5.14 23.09
C LEU A 211 -0.76 5.04 22.81
N LYS A 212 -1.37 3.89 23.11
CA LYS A 212 -2.82 3.66 22.95
C LYS A 212 -3.62 4.41 24.01
N GLU A 213 -3.15 4.43 25.25
CA GLU A 213 -3.70 5.21 26.36
C GLU A 213 -3.56 6.71 26.10
N GLN A 214 -2.35 7.18 25.75
CA GLN A 214 -2.07 8.60 25.46
C GLN A 214 -2.88 9.18 24.30
N ALA A 215 -3.29 8.37 23.32
CA ALA A 215 -4.08 8.79 22.17
C ALA A 215 -5.58 8.47 22.29
N GLY A 216 -6.03 7.90 23.42
CA GLY A 216 -7.41 7.48 23.66
C GLY A 216 -7.75 6.17 22.95
N ALA A 217 -8.07 5.13 23.73
CA ALA A 217 -8.19 3.76 23.22
C ALA A 217 -9.23 3.57 22.09
N GLY A 218 -10.29 4.40 22.04
CA GLY A 218 -11.32 4.39 20.99
C GLY A 218 -10.94 5.09 19.68
N HIS A 219 -9.74 5.67 19.57
CA HIS A 219 -9.28 6.41 18.38
C HIS A 219 -8.02 5.81 17.75
N VAL A 220 -7.50 4.71 18.31
CA VAL A 220 -6.23 4.09 17.88
C VAL A 220 -6.46 2.73 17.23
N VAL A 221 -6.22 2.64 15.92
CA VAL A 221 -6.37 1.40 15.15
C VAL A 221 -5.02 0.71 14.96
N ASP A 222 -4.91 -0.56 15.41
CA ASP A 222 -3.70 -1.37 15.28
C ASP A 222 -3.89 -2.55 14.32
N LEU A 223 -3.48 -2.36 13.07
CA LEU A 223 -3.44 -3.41 12.03
C LEU A 223 -2.24 -4.37 12.15
N HIS A 224 -1.59 -4.43 13.32
CA HIS A 224 -0.47 -5.33 13.59
C HIS A 224 -0.59 -6.03 14.97
N ALA A 225 -1.76 -5.99 15.61
CA ALA A 225 -1.99 -6.52 16.95
C ALA A 225 -1.62 -8.00 17.05
N GLN A 226 -2.14 -8.85 16.15
CA GLN A 226 -1.83 -10.29 16.12
C GLN A 226 -0.34 -10.55 15.92
N PHE A 227 0.33 -9.75 15.09
CA PHE A 227 1.77 -9.87 14.84
C PHE A 227 2.59 -9.51 16.08
N ARG A 228 2.25 -8.42 16.78
CA ARG A 228 2.95 -7.98 18.01
C ARG A 228 2.78 -9.01 19.13
N HIS A 229 1.58 -9.54 19.32
CA HIS A 229 1.29 -10.59 20.30
C HIS A 229 2.04 -11.90 20.02
N ARG A 230 2.11 -12.33 18.75
CA ARG A 230 2.78 -13.58 18.37
C ARG A 230 4.32 -13.50 18.39
N PHE A 231 4.89 -12.30 18.23
CA PHE A 231 6.34 -12.11 18.16
C PHE A 231 6.84 -10.96 19.08
N PRO A 232 6.69 -11.06 20.41
CA PRO A 232 7.09 -10.00 21.34
C PRO A 232 8.61 -9.75 21.33
N TRP A 233 9.41 -10.79 21.06
CA TRP A 233 10.87 -10.66 20.91
C TRP A 233 11.27 -9.79 19.70
N TYR A 234 10.46 -9.79 18.63
CA TYR A 234 10.74 -9.01 17.42
C TYR A 234 10.68 -7.50 17.70
N LEU A 235 9.86 -7.04 18.67
CA LEU A 235 9.83 -5.63 19.07
C LEU A 235 11.18 -5.16 19.62
N ARG A 236 11.82 -5.99 20.47
CA ARG A 236 13.17 -5.71 21.02
C ARG A 236 14.24 -5.66 19.92
N VAL A 237 14.23 -6.63 19.00
CA VAL A 237 15.14 -6.65 17.83
C VAL A 237 14.91 -5.43 16.92
N ARG A 238 13.64 -5.10 16.63
CA ARG A 238 13.25 -3.90 15.87
C ARG A 238 13.78 -2.63 16.54
N GLN A 239 13.59 -2.45 17.85
CA GLN A 239 14.09 -1.28 18.57
C GLN A 239 15.63 -1.18 18.49
N ALA A 240 16.34 -2.28 18.72
CA ALA A 240 17.80 -2.32 18.61
C ALA A 240 18.30 -1.90 17.20
N LEU A 241 17.70 -2.43 16.13
CA LEU A 241 18.03 -2.04 14.75
C LEU A 241 17.67 -0.57 14.45
N LEU A 242 16.53 -0.09 14.94
CA LEU A 242 16.07 1.29 14.72
C LEU A 242 16.97 2.34 15.38
N ARG A 243 17.59 2.04 16.54
CA ARG A 243 18.61 2.91 17.16
C ARG A 243 19.78 3.18 16.21
N SER A 244 20.13 2.20 15.38
CA SER A 244 21.17 2.31 14.34
C SER A 244 20.64 2.80 12.99
N ARG A 245 19.40 3.30 12.88
CA ARG A 245 18.68 3.62 11.62
C ARG A 245 18.48 2.42 10.67
N ILE A 246 18.80 1.20 11.10
CA ILE A 246 18.67 0.00 10.28
C ILE A 246 17.19 -0.42 10.27
N ARG A 247 16.66 -0.67 9.07
CA ARG A 247 15.32 -1.23 8.92
C ARG A 247 15.27 -2.71 9.38
N PRO A 248 14.15 -3.21 9.93
CA PRO A 248 14.05 -4.61 10.35
C PRO A 248 14.16 -5.65 9.21
N HIS A 249 14.02 -5.22 7.96
CA HIS A 249 14.24 -6.06 6.79
C HIS A 249 15.72 -6.06 6.39
N LEU A 250 16.45 -7.00 6.99
CA LEU A 250 17.90 -7.15 6.86
C LEU A 250 18.35 -7.75 5.53
N ILE A 251 17.48 -8.48 4.82
CA ILE A 251 17.76 -8.97 3.47
C ILE A 251 16.57 -8.60 2.60
N SER A 252 16.79 -7.63 1.72
CA SER A 252 15.81 -7.13 0.76
C SER A 252 16.50 -6.89 -0.58
N GLY A 253 15.86 -6.14 -1.48
CA GLY A 253 16.41 -5.81 -2.80
C GLY A 253 17.81 -5.19 -2.79
N ILE A 254 18.08 -4.23 -1.91
CA ILE A 254 19.40 -3.58 -1.87
C ILE A 254 20.45 -4.60 -1.46
N GLU A 255 20.25 -5.33 -0.36
CA GLU A 255 21.22 -6.33 0.08
C GLU A 255 21.42 -7.42 -0.98
N PHE A 256 20.33 -7.96 -1.53
CA PHE A 256 20.35 -8.93 -2.63
C PHE A 256 21.23 -8.45 -3.81
N GLN A 257 20.99 -7.24 -4.29
CA GLN A 257 21.79 -6.64 -5.38
C GLN A 257 23.27 -6.49 -4.99
N MET A 258 23.58 -6.00 -3.79
CA MET A 258 24.97 -5.81 -3.36
C MET A 258 25.71 -7.17 -3.22
N PHE A 259 25.05 -8.21 -2.74
CA PHE A 259 25.65 -9.55 -2.70
C PHE A 259 25.87 -10.14 -4.11
N VAL A 260 24.93 -9.93 -5.04
CA VAL A 260 25.06 -10.40 -6.44
C VAL A 260 26.11 -9.63 -7.23
N PHE A 261 26.13 -8.29 -7.15
CA PHE A 261 26.96 -7.44 -8.01
C PHE A 261 28.27 -6.97 -7.38
N ILE A 262 28.46 -7.12 -6.07
CA ILE A 262 29.72 -6.74 -5.40
C ILE A 262 30.35 -7.97 -4.77
N VAL A 263 29.67 -8.65 -3.84
CA VAL A 263 30.27 -9.75 -3.07
C VAL A 263 30.60 -10.95 -3.96
N GLY A 264 29.70 -11.36 -4.85
CA GLY A 264 29.91 -12.46 -5.80
C GLY A 264 31.13 -12.27 -6.70
N PRO A 265 31.24 -11.15 -7.45
CA PRO A 265 32.40 -10.80 -8.26
C PRO A 265 33.71 -10.71 -7.47
N LEU A 266 33.70 -10.09 -6.28
CA LEU A 266 34.92 -9.96 -5.44
C LEU A 266 35.43 -11.32 -4.92
N ILE A 267 34.53 -12.25 -4.60
CA ILE A 267 34.89 -13.61 -4.13
C ILE A 267 35.15 -14.57 -5.31
N GLY A 268 34.75 -14.21 -6.54
CA GLY A 268 34.81 -15.09 -7.71
C GLY A 268 33.81 -16.26 -7.64
N ARG A 269 32.76 -16.16 -6.82
CA ARG A 269 31.79 -17.25 -6.55
C ARG A 269 30.35 -16.84 -6.88
N ILE A 270 30.19 -16.16 -8.01
CA ILE A 270 28.94 -15.49 -8.46
C ILE A 270 27.70 -16.39 -8.31
N LEU A 271 27.69 -17.60 -8.88
CA LEU A 271 26.52 -18.50 -8.79
C LEU A 271 26.12 -18.81 -7.33
N LEU A 272 27.09 -19.16 -6.48
CA LEU A 272 26.85 -19.49 -5.08
C LEU A 272 26.28 -18.29 -4.32
N THR A 273 26.90 -17.12 -4.46
CA THR A 273 26.42 -15.89 -3.82
C THR A 273 25.03 -15.49 -4.31
N THR A 274 24.73 -15.68 -5.59
CA THR A 274 23.41 -15.39 -6.15
C THR A 274 22.34 -16.34 -5.62
N VAL A 275 22.59 -17.66 -5.61
CA VAL A 275 21.64 -18.65 -5.08
C VAL A 275 21.39 -18.44 -3.59
N VAL A 276 22.44 -18.21 -2.78
CA VAL A 276 22.29 -17.93 -1.34
C VAL A 276 21.49 -16.65 -1.12
N SER A 277 21.80 -15.58 -1.86
CA SER A 277 21.06 -14.30 -1.73
C SER A 277 19.60 -14.42 -2.18
N ALA A 278 19.32 -15.22 -3.20
CA ALA A 278 17.99 -15.49 -3.70
C ALA A 278 17.13 -16.26 -2.69
N ILE A 279 17.69 -17.31 -2.06
CA ILE A 279 17.02 -18.06 -1.00
C ILE A 279 16.72 -17.15 0.18
N LEU A 280 17.70 -16.34 0.62
CA LEU A 280 17.52 -15.42 1.74
C LEU A 280 16.50 -14.32 1.46
N LEU A 281 16.48 -13.77 0.23
CA LEU A 281 15.45 -12.83 -0.21
C LEU A 281 14.07 -13.49 -0.23
N GLY A 282 13.93 -14.70 -0.80
CA GLY A 282 12.67 -15.43 -0.86
C GLY A 282 12.09 -15.74 0.53
N ILE A 283 12.93 -16.19 1.47
CA ILE A 283 12.54 -16.36 2.88
C ILE A 283 12.05 -15.03 3.46
N PHE A 284 12.72 -13.92 3.14
CA PHE A 284 12.32 -12.62 3.66
C PHE A 284 11.00 -12.11 3.09
N GLU A 285 10.76 -12.25 1.79
CA GLU A 285 9.48 -11.89 1.16
C GLU A 285 8.32 -12.77 1.71
N LEU A 286 8.55 -14.06 1.96
CA LEU A 286 7.56 -14.91 2.65
C LEU A 286 7.22 -14.41 4.06
N ILE A 287 8.21 -13.91 4.81
CA ILE A 287 7.98 -13.30 6.14
C ILE A 287 7.18 -11.99 6.01
N ILE A 288 7.47 -11.16 5.00
CA ILE A 288 6.69 -9.93 4.70
C ILE A 288 5.24 -10.31 4.36
N MET A 289 5.04 -11.29 3.48
CA MET A 289 3.73 -11.76 3.02
C MET A 289 2.91 -12.32 4.20
N TYR A 290 3.52 -13.14 5.05
CA TYR A 290 2.88 -13.67 6.26
C TYR A 290 2.50 -12.56 7.26
N LYS A 291 3.40 -11.59 7.49
CA LYS A 291 3.08 -10.43 8.33
C LYS A 291 1.93 -9.60 7.74
N PHE A 292 1.89 -9.46 6.42
CA PHE A 292 0.82 -8.75 5.73
C PHE A 292 -0.52 -9.49 5.79
N TRP A 293 -0.53 -10.82 5.69
CA TRP A 293 -1.72 -11.65 5.91
C TRP A 293 -2.27 -11.55 7.34
N LEU A 294 -1.42 -11.44 8.37
CA LEU A 294 -1.90 -11.13 9.72
C LEU A 294 -2.55 -9.74 9.78
N SER A 295 -1.99 -8.76 9.07
CA SER A 295 -2.54 -7.39 8.99
C SER A 295 -3.90 -7.33 8.28
N THR A 296 -4.15 -8.16 7.26
CA THR A 296 -5.49 -8.25 6.63
C THR A 296 -6.51 -8.93 7.54
N ARG A 297 -6.09 -9.85 8.41
CA ARG A 297 -6.97 -10.43 9.45
C ARG A 297 -7.32 -9.42 10.54
N ASP A 298 -6.34 -8.66 11.04
CA ASP A 298 -6.57 -7.55 11.98
C ASP A 298 -7.53 -6.52 11.36
N PHE A 299 -7.37 -6.20 10.06
CA PHE A 299 -8.32 -5.36 9.31
C PHE A 299 -9.74 -5.94 9.29
N THR A 300 -9.92 -7.24 9.00
CA THR A 300 -11.26 -7.87 9.00
C THR A 300 -11.91 -7.82 10.39
N GLN A 301 -11.14 -7.97 11.47
CA GLN A 301 -11.65 -7.84 12.85
C GLN A 301 -12.12 -6.41 13.14
N VAL A 302 -11.29 -5.41 12.88
CA VAL A 302 -11.64 -3.99 13.04
C VAL A 302 -12.88 -3.61 12.22
N MET A 303 -12.99 -4.11 10.98
CA MET A 303 -14.17 -3.87 10.15
C MET A 303 -15.44 -4.55 10.70
N ALA A 304 -15.32 -5.72 11.34
CA ALA A 304 -16.45 -6.40 11.97
C ALA A 304 -16.90 -5.69 13.27
N GLU A 305 -15.96 -5.16 14.05
CA GLU A 305 -16.25 -4.32 15.23
C GLU A 305 -16.96 -3.01 14.83
N LEU A 306 -16.45 -2.33 13.78
CA LEU A 306 -17.06 -1.11 13.25
C LEU A 306 -18.47 -1.34 12.68
N ALA A 307 -18.74 -2.52 12.11
CA ALA A 307 -20.04 -2.88 11.54
C ALA A 307 -21.10 -3.27 12.59
N GLN A 308 -20.73 -3.56 13.84
CA GLN A 308 -21.71 -3.83 14.89
C GLN A 308 -22.41 -2.52 15.31
N PRO A 309 -23.76 -2.51 15.43
CA PRO A 309 -24.48 -1.34 15.91
C PRO A 309 -24.01 -0.96 17.32
N PRO A 310 -24.00 0.33 17.69
CA PRO A 310 -23.58 0.75 19.02
C PRO A 310 -24.42 0.05 20.09
N SER A 311 -23.75 -0.45 21.13
CA SER A 311 -24.32 -1.32 22.17
C SER A 311 -25.38 -0.68 23.08
N GLY A 312 -25.78 0.57 22.82
CA GLY A 312 -26.96 1.22 23.40
C GLY A 312 -28.26 1.04 22.58
N ALA A 313 -28.20 0.60 21.32
CA ALA A 313 -29.38 0.50 20.44
C ALA A 313 -30.40 -0.59 20.84
N GLY A 314 -30.08 -1.42 21.84
CA GLY A 314 -30.97 -2.48 22.35
C GLY A 314 -31.34 -2.35 23.83
N SER A 315 -30.78 -1.39 24.58
CA SER A 315 -31.14 -1.16 25.99
C SER A 315 -32.18 -0.05 26.09
N ILE A 316 -33.45 -0.42 26.30
CA ILE A 316 -34.51 0.53 26.66
C ILE A 316 -34.03 1.35 27.86
N ALA A 317 -33.97 2.67 27.70
CA ALA A 317 -33.44 3.55 28.74
C ALA A 317 -34.24 3.39 30.05
N PRO A 318 -33.61 3.41 31.25
CA PRO A 318 -34.30 3.13 32.51
C PRO A 318 -35.51 4.03 32.82
N HIS A 319 -35.58 5.22 32.22
CA HIS A 319 -36.74 6.12 32.34
C HIS A 319 -37.97 5.63 31.57
N LEU A 320 -37.81 4.82 30.52
CA LEU A 320 -38.90 4.15 29.79
C LEU A 320 -39.43 2.91 30.52
N HIS A 321 -38.67 2.35 31.48
CA HIS A 321 -39.16 1.33 32.40
C HIS A 321 -40.14 1.87 33.47
N ARG A 322 -40.34 3.19 33.58
CA ARG A 322 -41.43 3.75 34.39
C ARG A 322 -42.78 3.56 33.70
N GLY A 323 -43.32 2.36 33.88
CA GLY A 323 -44.73 2.07 33.64
C GLY A 323 -45.60 3.16 34.26
N ARG A 324 -46.52 3.71 33.45
CA ARG A 324 -47.33 4.89 33.77
C ARG A 324 -48.40 4.54 34.81
N HIS A 325 -48.00 4.37 36.08
CA HIS A 325 -48.93 4.31 37.20
C HIS A 325 -49.64 5.67 37.33
N ARG A 326 -50.76 5.82 36.62
CA ARG A 326 -51.73 6.91 36.73
C ARG A 326 -52.35 6.86 38.12
N ARG A 327 -51.70 7.48 39.11
CA ARG A 327 -52.35 7.81 40.39
C ARG A 327 -53.56 8.68 40.06
N GLY A 328 -54.74 8.25 40.49
CA GLY A 328 -55.98 8.96 40.22
C GLY A 328 -55.93 10.37 40.79
N VAL A 329 -56.18 11.36 39.94
CA VAL A 329 -56.51 12.73 40.35
C VAL A 329 -58.04 12.77 40.49
N PRO A 330 -58.61 13.17 41.64
CA PRO A 330 -60.06 13.32 41.76
C PRO A 330 -60.54 14.45 40.85
N GLY A 331 -61.53 14.17 39.99
CA GLY A 331 -62.12 15.17 39.07
C GLY A 331 -61.73 15.01 37.60
N ASP A 332 -61.54 13.79 37.09
CA ASP A 332 -61.40 13.54 35.64
C ASP A 332 -62.75 13.83 34.93
N PRO A 333 -62.84 14.81 34.00
CA PRO A 333 -64.10 15.18 33.36
C PRO A 333 -64.72 14.09 32.46
N LEU A 334 -63.96 13.03 32.19
CA LEU A 334 -64.37 11.91 31.31
C LEU A 334 -65.03 10.75 32.08
N ALA A 335 -65.32 10.91 33.38
CA ALA A 335 -65.97 9.89 34.21
C ALA A 335 -67.51 9.82 34.07
N GLY A 336 -68.08 10.47 33.04
CA GLY A 336 -69.52 10.42 32.74
C GLY A 336 -69.94 9.09 32.09
N PRO A 337 -71.17 8.59 32.32
CA PRO A 337 -71.66 7.34 31.73
C PRO A 337 -71.76 7.39 30.19
N GLU A 338 -71.76 8.59 29.61
CA GLU A 338 -71.81 8.86 28.16
C GLU A 338 -70.55 8.41 27.40
N PHE A 339 -69.46 8.09 28.11
CA PHE A 339 -68.16 7.69 27.53
C PHE A 339 -67.72 6.26 27.92
N GLN A 340 -68.64 5.41 28.37
CA GLN A 340 -68.34 3.97 28.50
C GLN A 340 -68.31 3.31 27.11
N ALA A 341 -67.24 2.56 26.82
CA ALA A 341 -67.18 1.73 25.62
C ALA A 341 -68.20 0.58 25.71
N PRO A 342 -68.93 0.26 24.62
CA PRO A 342 -69.88 -0.84 24.62
C PRO A 342 -69.19 -2.19 24.84
N PRO A 343 -69.89 -3.19 25.40
CA PRO A 343 -69.32 -4.50 25.66
C PRO A 343 -68.99 -5.25 24.35
N ALA A 344 -67.93 -6.05 24.37
CA ALA A 344 -67.26 -6.63 23.19
C ALA A 344 -68.07 -7.65 22.34
N HIS A 345 -69.38 -7.76 22.55
CA HIS A 345 -70.29 -8.58 21.73
C HIS A 345 -71.27 -7.75 20.87
N GLU A 346 -71.26 -6.43 21.00
CA GLU A 346 -72.10 -5.51 20.22
C GLU A 346 -71.33 -4.70 19.16
N ASP A 347 -70.02 -4.93 18.97
CA ASP A 347 -69.22 -4.32 17.90
C ASP A 347 -69.24 -5.19 16.63
N PRO A 348 -69.93 -4.77 15.54
CA PRO A 348 -70.00 -5.55 14.30
C PRO A 348 -68.68 -5.58 13.51
N GLY A 349 -67.68 -4.79 13.91
CA GLY A 349 -66.38 -4.66 13.24
C GLY A 349 -65.23 -5.38 13.94
N PHE A 350 -65.43 -5.97 15.13
CA PHE A 350 -64.33 -6.56 15.89
C PHE A 350 -63.98 -7.99 15.42
N GLN A 351 -62.85 -8.12 14.71
CA GLN A 351 -62.20 -9.42 14.50
C GLN A 351 -61.07 -9.62 15.53
N PRO A 352 -61.10 -10.69 16.35
CA PRO A 352 -59.97 -11.05 17.19
C PRO A 352 -58.73 -11.34 16.34
N TYR A 353 -57.55 -10.89 16.79
CA TYR A 353 -56.29 -11.27 16.16
C TYR A 353 -56.10 -12.80 16.24
N PRO A 354 -55.66 -13.47 15.15
CA PRO A 354 -55.38 -14.90 15.19
C PRO A 354 -54.18 -15.17 16.11
N GLU A 355 -54.31 -16.16 17.00
CA GLU A 355 -53.22 -16.54 17.90
C GLU A 355 -52.01 -17.10 17.12
N PRO A 356 -50.77 -16.85 17.59
CA PRO A 356 -49.58 -17.46 17.00
C PRO A 356 -49.58 -18.98 17.24
N TYR A 357 -49.25 -19.73 16.19
CA TYR A 357 -49.30 -21.19 16.13
C TYR A 357 -48.65 -21.93 17.32
N PRO A 358 -49.21 -23.08 17.75
CA PRO A 358 -48.65 -23.89 18.83
C PRO A 358 -47.31 -24.54 18.44
N ALA A 359 -46.54 -24.93 19.47
CA ALA A 359 -45.19 -25.46 19.33
C ALA A 359 -45.12 -26.85 18.67
N TYR A 360 -43.94 -27.14 18.11
CA TYR A 360 -43.61 -28.30 17.27
C TYR A 360 -44.02 -29.69 17.80
N GLY A 361 -44.55 -30.50 16.90
CA GLY A 361 -44.50 -31.97 16.92
C GLY A 361 -44.10 -32.50 15.54
N ALA A 362 -43.21 -33.49 15.48
CA ALA A 362 -42.74 -34.13 14.26
C ALA A 362 -43.19 -35.60 14.21
N PRO A 363 -42.91 -36.40 13.17
CA PRO A 363 -42.62 -36.07 11.76
C PRO A 363 -43.58 -36.78 10.78
N ASP A 364 -43.88 -36.21 9.61
CA ASP A 364 -44.01 -37.01 8.37
C ASP A 364 -44.19 -36.18 7.08
N GLN A 365 -43.81 -36.78 5.94
CA GLN A 365 -44.08 -36.37 4.55
C GLN A 365 -43.62 -34.96 4.09
N GLN A 366 -42.47 -34.90 3.42
CA GLN A 366 -42.10 -33.78 2.54
C GLN A 366 -42.70 -33.98 1.13
N PRO A 367 -43.38 -32.96 0.56
CA PRO A 367 -43.42 -32.73 -0.87
C PRO A 367 -42.38 -31.66 -1.25
N THR A 368 -41.44 -32.04 -2.12
CA THR A 368 -40.39 -31.17 -2.64
C THR A 368 -40.97 -29.96 -3.38
N GLN A 369 -40.86 -28.75 -2.83
CA GLN A 369 -41.18 -27.53 -3.58
C GLN A 369 -40.02 -27.10 -4.46
N THR A 370 -40.15 -27.37 -5.75
CA THR A 370 -39.23 -26.91 -6.80
C THR A 370 -39.29 -25.38 -6.92
N PHE A 371 -38.16 -24.69 -6.71
CA PHE A 371 -38.06 -23.25 -7.00
C PHE A 371 -38.28 -23.00 -8.50
N GLN A 372 -39.36 -22.32 -8.86
CA GLN A 372 -39.51 -21.77 -10.22
C GLN A 372 -38.65 -20.51 -10.38
N PRO A 373 -37.79 -20.42 -11.41
CA PRO A 373 -37.09 -19.19 -11.72
C PRO A 373 -38.05 -18.12 -12.25
N LEU A 374 -37.74 -16.85 -11.97
CA LEU A 374 -38.54 -15.69 -12.39
C LEU A 374 -38.70 -15.61 -13.92
N PRO A 375 -39.85 -15.13 -14.43
CA PRO A 375 -40.07 -14.99 -15.88
C PRO A 375 -39.05 -14.08 -16.56
N ALA A 376 -38.51 -14.54 -17.68
CA ALA A 376 -37.52 -13.83 -18.51
C ALA A 376 -37.77 -12.31 -18.76
N PRO A 377 -39.00 -11.81 -19.02
CA PRO A 377 -39.21 -10.37 -19.24
C PRO A 377 -38.83 -9.48 -18.05
N VAL A 378 -38.92 -9.98 -16.81
CA VAL A 378 -38.54 -9.22 -15.60
C VAL A 378 -37.03 -8.96 -15.57
N TYR A 379 -36.23 -9.94 -15.99
CA TYR A 379 -34.77 -9.83 -16.05
C TYR A 379 -34.30 -8.84 -17.13
N GLN A 380 -35.00 -8.79 -18.27
CA GLN A 380 -34.72 -7.81 -19.32
C GLN A 380 -35.03 -6.37 -18.88
N GLN A 381 -36.15 -6.13 -18.18
CA GLN A 381 -36.49 -4.79 -17.68
C GLN A 381 -35.44 -4.25 -16.68
N MET A 382 -35.00 -5.07 -15.73
CA MET A 382 -33.92 -4.68 -14.79
C MET A 382 -32.61 -4.38 -15.52
N THR A 383 -32.27 -5.16 -16.56
CA THR A 383 -31.04 -4.94 -17.35
C THR A 383 -31.12 -3.64 -18.17
N GLN A 384 -32.28 -3.32 -18.75
CA GLN A 384 -32.49 -2.08 -19.50
C GLN A 384 -32.46 -0.83 -18.59
N ALA A 385 -33.07 -0.88 -17.41
CA ALA A 385 -33.02 0.21 -16.44
C ALA A 385 -31.57 0.52 -16.01
N TYR A 386 -30.77 -0.52 -15.76
CA TYR A 386 -29.34 -0.37 -15.42
C TYR A 386 -28.53 0.27 -16.57
N GLN A 387 -28.83 -0.09 -17.83
CA GLN A 387 -28.16 0.50 -19.00
C GLN A 387 -28.58 1.96 -19.24
N GLN A 388 -29.83 2.34 -18.99
CA GLN A 388 -30.29 3.73 -19.10
C GLN A 388 -29.60 4.65 -18.08
N VAL A 389 -29.48 4.22 -16.81
CA VAL A 389 -28.76 4.97 -15.77
C VAL A 389 -27.27 5.11 -16.11
N ARG A 390 -26.66 4.09 -16.74
CA ARG A 390 -25.27 4.15 -17.22
C ARG A 390 -25.08 5.09 -18.43
N ALA A 391 -26.11 5.28 -19.26
CA ALA A 391 -26.06 6.15 -20.43
C ALA A 391 -26.18 7.65 -20.08
N GLN A 392 -26.86 8.01 -18.98
CA GLN A 392 -27.03 9.39 -18.51
C GLN A 392 -25.81 9.88 -17.68
N GLY A 393 -24.60 9.74 -18.23
CA GLY A 393 -23.34 9.95 -17.52
C GLY A 393 -23.19 11.34 -16.86
N TYR A 394 -22.70 11.36 -15.63
CA TYR A 394 -22.35 12.58 -14.88
C TYR A 394 -21.40 13.48 -15.70
N GLY A 395 -21.85 14.70 -15.97
CA GLY A 395 -21.09 15.68 -16.75
C GLY A 395 -19.85 16.23 -16.04
N ARG A 396 -18.78 16.43 -16.81
CA ARG A 396 -17.73 17.43 -16.53
C ARG A 396 -17.75 18.49 -17.65
N PRO A 397 -17.56 19.77 -17.35
CA PRO A 397 -17.51 20.82 -18.37
C PRO A 397 -16.22 20.72 -19.20
N ALA A 398 -16.29 21.20 -20.44
CA ALA A 398 -15.28 21.02 -21.47
C ALA A 398 -14.10 22.01 -21.36
N GLN A 399 -12.95 21.62 -21.93
CA GLN A 399 -11.94 22.54 -22.46
C GLN A 399 -11.42 22.03 -23.81
N ASP A 400 -11.26 22.97 -24.73
CA ASP A 400 -11.16 22.82 -26.18
C ASP A 400 -10.10 21.85 -26.74
N ARG A 401 -10.50 21.10 -27.77
CA ARG A 401 -9.74 20.94 -29.04
C ARG A 401 -10.66 20.38 -30.15
N PRO A 402 -10.68 20.95 -31.37
CA PRO A 402 -11.57 20.51 -32.45
C PRO A 402 -11.09 19.22 -33.13
N ALA A 403 -11.98 18.63 -33.93
CA ALA A 403 -12.00 17.21 -34.30
C ALA A 403 -11.54 16.89 -35.74
N TYR A 404 -11.13 15.62 -35.90
CA TYR A 404 -11.24 14.72 -37.07
C TYR A 404 -11.50 15.25 -38.49
N GLY A 405 -10.72 14.72 -39.44
CA GLY A 405 -11.16 14.37 -40.80
C GLY A 405 -10.99 12.85 -41.03
N ALA A 406 -11.94 12.21 -41.70
CA ALA A 406 -12.11 10.74 -41.78
C ALA A 406 -11.54 10.14 -43.11
N PRO A 407 -11.62 8.80 -43.35
CA PRO A 407 -10.65 8.09 -44.21
C PRO A 407 -11.13 7.75 -45.63
N GLY A 408 -10.18 7.40 -46.53
CA GLY A 408 -10.47 6.63 -47.75
C GLY A 408 -9.36 6.58 -48.82
N ALA A 409 -9.22 5.40 -49.44
CA ALA A 409 -8.52 5.08 -50.70
C ALA A 409 -6.98 4.81 -50.72
N VAL A 410 -6.63 3.71 -51.42
CA VAL A 410 -5.30 3.10 -51.67
C VAL A 410 -5.44 2.27 -52.97
N PRO A 411 -4.42 2.07 -53.84
CA PRO A 411 -3.40 2.97 -54.40
C PRO A 411 -3.59 3.08 -55.95
N PRO A 412 -2.54 3.32 -56.78
CA PRO A 412 -1.86 2.16 -57.39
C PRO A 412 -0.32 2.29 -57.58
N HIS A 413 0.26 1.21 -58.11
CA HIS A 413 1.70 0.95 -58.34
C HIS A 413 2.44 1.87 -59.34
N HIS A 414 3.77 1.93 -59.15
CA HIS A 414 4.91 1.86 -60.10
C HIS A 414 6.03 2.78 -59.57
N GLY A 415 7.34 2.49 -59.59
CA GLY A 415 8.15 1.37 -60.08
C GLY A 415 9.62 1.86 -60.14
N HIS A 416 10.62 1.07 -59.69
CA HIS A 416 12.07 1.35 -59.88
C HIS A 416 12.46 1.25 -61.37
N PRO A 417 13.60 1.80 -61.88
CA PRO A 417 14.98 1.89 -61.30
C PRO A 417 15.30 3.26 -60.65
N GLY A 418 16.54 3.78 -60.50
CA GLY A 418 17.89 3.17 -60.55
C GLY A 418 19.01 4.04 -61.18
N ASP A 419 20.25 3.84 -60.71
CA ASP A 419 21.58 4.19 -61.28
C ASP A 419 22.07 5.66 -61.50
N ARG A 420 23.37 5.82 -61.16
CA ARG A 420 24.44 6.76 -61.63
C ARG A 420 24.67 8.16 -61.01
N GLU A 421 25.87 8.25 -60.42
CA GLU A 421 26.98 9.19 -60.72
C GLU A 421 26.78 10.71 -60.69
N GLY A 422 27.56 11.36 -59.81
CA GLY A 422 28.67 12.20 -60.31
C GLY A 422 28.55 13.74 -60.29
N VAL A 423 29.48 14.35 -59.54
CA VAL A 423 30.09 15.69 -59.75
C VAL A 423 29.20 16.93 -59.54
N GLY A 424 29.73 17.87 -58.73
CA GLY A 424 29.15 19.18 -58.42
C GLY A 424 29.85 19.81 -57.23
#